data_AF-A0A7J3B0A8-F1
#
_entry.id   AF-A0A7J3B0A8-F1
#
_cell.length_a   1.000
_cell.length_b   1.000
_cell.length_c   1.000
_cell.angle_alpha   90.00
_cell.angle_beta   90.00
_cell.angle_gamma   90.00
#
_symmetry.space_group_name_H-M   'P 1'
#
loop_
_entity.id
_entity.type
_entity.pdbx_description
1 polymer ?
#
loop_
_entity_poly.entity_id
_entity_poly.type
_entity_poly.pdbx_seq_one_letter_code
_entity_poly.pdbx_strand_id
1 'polypeptide(L)' 'MARGWVRDYYAAKLKELVERGEIWEIRRLMGPTGPRAVVEGREFIMLSTNN' A
#
# COMPACT_ATOMS: atom_id res chain seq x y z
N MET A 1 -14.00 -4.67 -23.79
CA MET A 1 -14.67 -4.53 -22.48
C MET A 1 -14.21 -5.67 -21.59
N ALA A 2 -13.50 -5.40 -20.50
CA ALA A 2 -13.26 -6.43 -19.48
C ALA A 2 -14.62 -6.96 -19.01
N ARG A 3 -14.78 -8.29 -19.00
CA ARG A 3 -16.07 -8.94 -18.70
C ARG A 3 -16.52 -8.50 -17.30
N GLY A 4 -17.76 -8.01 -17.14
CA GLY A 4 -18.25 -7.40 -15.89
C GLY A 4 -18.03 -8.25 -14.64
N TRP A 5 -18.10 -9.59 -14.77
CA TRP A 5 -17.85 -10.52 -13.67
C TRP A 5 -16.46 -10.37 -13.03
N VAL A 6 -15.44 -9.96 -13.80
CA VAL A 6 -14.07 -9.78 -13.29
C VAL A 6 -14.05 -8.65 -12.27
N ARG A 7 -14.70 -7.53 -12.60
CA ARG A 7 -14.80 -6.37 -11.70
C ARG A 7 -15.57 -6.74 -10.44
N ASP A 8 -16.69 -7.43 -10.60
CA ASP A 8 -17.57 -7.76 -9.47
C ASP A 8 -16.87 -8.76 -8.52
N TYR A 9 -16.11 -9.72 -9.06
CA TYR A 9 -15.29 -10.64 -8.27
C TYR A 9 -14.21 -9.91 -7.46
N TYR A 10 -13.42 -9.02 -8.08
CA TYR A 10 -12.38 -8.27 -7.38
C TYR A 10 -12.95 -7.28 -6.37
N ALA A 11 -14.11 -6.68 -6.62
CA ALA A 11 -14.78 -5.82 -5.67
C ALA A 11 -15.19 -6.58 -4.40
N ALA A 12 -15.73 -7.80 -4.55
CA ALA A 12 -16.06 -8.66 -3.42
C ALA A 12 -14.81 -9.04 -2.61
N LYS A 13 -13.70 -9.40 -3.28
CA LYS A 13 -12.44 -9.72 -2.61
C LYS A 13 -11.81 -8.53 -1.90
N LEU A 14 -11.87 -7.34 -2.49
CA LEU A 14 -11.41 -6.13 -1.82
C LEU A 14 -12.22 -5.86 -0.55
N LYS A 15 -13.55 -6.03 -0.59
CA LYS A 15 -14.42 -5.88 0.57
C LYS A 15 -14.04 -6.84 1.71
N GLU A 16 -13.80 -8.11 1.39
CA GLU A 16 -13.35 -9.12 2.38
C GLU A 16 -12.02 -8.71 3.06
N LEU A 17 -11.05 -8.20 2.29
CA LEU A 17 -9.77 -7.75 2.82
C LEU A 17 -9.92 -6.53 3.74
N VAL A 18 -10.77 -5.57 3.35
CA VAL A 18 -11.07 -4.38 4.16
C VAL A 18 -11.72 -4.77 5.49
N GLU A 19 -12.71 -5.67 5.47
CA GLU A 19 -13.40 -6.15 6.68
C GLU A 19 -12.47 -6.89 7.65
N ARG A 20 -11.42 -7.55 7.13
CA ARG A 20 -10.38 -8.22 7.93
C ARG A 20 -9.26 -7.30 8.42
N GLY A 21 -9.23 -6.04 7.97
CA GLY A 21 -8.11 -5.13 8.21
C GLY A 21 -6.84 -5.49 7.44
N GLU A 22 -6.94 -6.33 6.42
CA GLU A 22 -5.84 -6.77 5.55
C GLU A 22 -5.69 -5.85 4.35
N ILE A 23 -5.65 -4.55 4.62
CA ILE A 23 -5.46 -3.51 3.61
C ILE A 23 -4.19 -2.71 3.93
N TRP A 24 -3.42 -2.44 2.89
CA TRP A 24 -2.22 -1.63 2.98
C TRP A 24 -2.36 -0.38 2.12
N GLU A 25 -2.00 0.75 2.69
CA GLU A 25 -1.83 1.98 1.94
C GLU A 25 -0.35 2.18 1.63
N ILE A 26 -0.03 2.26 0.35
CA ILE A 26 1.34 2.53 -0.09
C ILE A 26 1.61 4.01 0.16
N ARG A 27 2.52 4.29 1.10
CA ARG A 27 2.99 5.65 1.36
C ARG A 27 4.10 6.04 0.41
N ARG A 28 4.13 7.33 0.03
CA ARG A 28 5.18 7.87 -0.84
C ARG A 28 6.38 8.32 -0.01
N LEU A 29 7.57 7.83 -0.37
CA LEU A 29 8.83 8.35 0.13
C LEU A 29 9.14 9.69 -0.51
N MET A 30 9.53 10.67 0.30
CA MET A 30 9.88 12.03 -0.13
C MET A 30 11.40 12.22 -0.26
N GLY A 31 12.08 11.30 -0.95
CA GLY A 31 13.53 11.37 -1.16
C GLY A 31 14.15 10.00 -1.42
N PRO A 32 15.47 9.95 -1.67
CA PRO A 32 16.19 8.68 -1.78
C PRO A 32 16.17 7.90 -0.46
N THR A 33 16.17 6.57 -0.56
CA THR A 33 16.13 5.68 0.60
C THR A 33 17.51 5.57 1.26
N GLY A 34 17.58 5.85 2.56
CA GLY A 34 18.74 5.61 3.42
C GLY A 34 18.31 5.12 4.80
N PRO A 35 19.19 5.10 5.81
CA PRO A 35 18.84 4.72 7.19
C PRO A 35 17.71 5.58 7.80
N ARG A 36 17.55 6.80 7.29
CA ARG A 36 16.42 7.70 7.58
C ARG A 36 15.66 7.98 6.30
N ALA A 37 14.34 8.14 6.43
CA ALA A 37 13.45 8.49 5.32
C ALA A 37 12.42 9.53 5.75
N VAL A 38 12.00 10.37 4.82
CA VAL A 38 10.87 11.29 5.02
C VAL A 38 9.63 10.69 4.39
N VAL A 39 8.60 10.47 5.19
CA VAL A 39 7.27 9.99 4.76
C VAL A 39 6.25 11.02 5.25
N GLU A 40 5.44 11.55 4.33
CA GLU A 40 4.41 12.55 4.66
C GLU A 40 4.95 13.76 5.46
N GLY A 41 6.17 14.20 5.13
CA GLY A 41 6.82 15.34 5.80
C GLY A 41 7.35 15.06 7.20
N ARG A 42 7.34 13.81 7.67
CA ARG A 42 7.92 13.39 8.95
C ARG A 42 9.12 12.48 8.73
N GLU A 43 10.14 12.62 9.57
CA GLU A 43 11.30 11.72 9.57
C GLU A 43 10.99 10.40 10.27
N PHE A 44 11.42 9.30 9.65
CA PHE A 44 11.33 7.95 10.16
C PHE A 44 12.66 7.22 10.00
N ILE A 45 12.89 6.20 10.83
CA ILE A 45 14.00 5.26 10.69
C ILE A 45 13.56 4.13 9.78
N MET A 46 14.37 3.82 8.77
CA MET A 46 14.09 2.74 7.83
C MET A 46 14.55 1.40 8.42
N LEU A 47 13.60 0.50 8.69
CA LEU A 47 13.87 -0.84 9.24
C LEU A 47 13.63 -1.98 8.24
N SER A 48 12.96 -1.69 7.12
CA SER A 48 12.52 -2.68 6.14
C SER A 48 12.80 -2.20 4.72
N THR A 49 14.08 -2.17 4.36
CA THR A 49 14.52 -1.88 2.99
C THR A 49 15.28 -3.07 2.42
N ASN A 50 15.11 -3.31 1.12
CA ASN A 50 15.87 -4.32 0.37
C ASN A 50 17.03 -3.69 -0.43
N ASN A 51 17.38 -2.44 -0.12
CA ASN A 51 18.43 -1.67 -0.78
C ASN A 51 19.83 -2.17 -0.42
#